data_AF-A0A4V4NG23-F1
#
_entry.id   AF-A0A4V4NG23-F1
#
_cell.length_a   1.000
_cell.length_b   1.000
_cell.length_c   1.000
_cell.angle_alpha   90.00
_cell.angle_beta   90.00
_cell.angle_gamma   90.00
#
_symmetry.space_group_name_H-M   'P 1'
#
loop_
_entity.id
_entity.type
_entity.pdbx_description
1 polymer ?
#
loop_
_entity_poly.entity_id
_entity_poly.type
_entity_poly.pdbx_seq_one_letter_code
_entity_poly.pdbx_strand_id
1 'polypeptide(L)'
;MDAFRGVIRGVRSFSTTVCANARQYKSVVNRQLKEKKDLKVGDPRPFKLWVPKEISKYPEYPYGEARIFKRSDKGLYGGQVIAFGNKVSEMGNRSRRSWLPNVITKSLWSSSLNKMIKMKMTARVLRTITKEGGLDNYLTKEKEARIKELGLFGWRLRYEVLKAREEAARPPAYEIVDGVKVYYQGEYQGKKIKLISGKRRLLRELFPAAKQNTTGELSFAAFNTKFANKSIPEILKECERLQVDLSAVSSTTA
;
A
#
# COMPACT_ATOMS: atom_id res chain seq x y z
N MET A 1 23.24 64.31 32.08
CA MET A 1 23.04 63.20 33.05
C MET A 1 21.99 62.29 32.45
N ASP A 2 22.43 61.31 31.66
CA ASP A 2 21.58 60.34 30.98
C ASP A 2 21.50 59.05 31.79
N ALA A 3 20.29 58.52 31.98
CA ALA A 3 20.06 57.10 32.22
C ALA A 3 18.58 56.74 31.98
N PHE A 4 18.23 56.45 30.72
CA PHE A 4 17.03 55.70 30.38
C PHE A 4 17.14 54.27 30.95
N ARG A 5 16.33 53.94 31.98
CA ARG A 5 16.17 52.57 32.48
C ARG A 5 15.24 51.79 31.53
N GLY A 6 15.83 51.05 30.60
CA GLY A 6 15.13 50.07 29.78
C GLY A 6 14.74 48.82 30.59
N VAL A 7 13.45 48.53 30.67
CA VAL A 7 12.89 47.30 31.25
C VAL A 7 13.21 46.13 30.32
N ILE A 8 14.14 45.26 30.73
CA ILE A 8 14.45 44.02 30.02
C ILE A 8 13.27 43.06 30.22
N ARG A 9 12.38 42.96 29.23
CA ARG A 9 11.40 41.87 29.16
C ARG A 9 12.14 40.58 28.82
N GLY A 10 12.34 39.72 29.82
CA GLY A 10 12.92 38.39 29.62
C GLY A 10 12.07 37.56 28.67
N VAL A 11 12.53 37.39 27.43
CA VAL A 11 12.00 36.39 26.51
C VAL A 11 12.44 35.04 27.06
N ARG A 12 11.49 34.23 27.54
CA ARG A 12 11.77 32.83 27.87
C ARG A 12 12.14 32.11 26.57
N SER A 13 13.43 31.89 26.36
CA SER A 13 13.94 31.03 25.30
C SER A 13 13.60 29.58 25.64
N PHE A 14 12.61 29.00 24.96
CA PHE A 14 12.44 27.56 24.94
C PHE A 14 13.67 26.96 24.27
N SER A 15 14.52 26.28 25.05
CA SER A 15 15.65 25.53 24.51
C SER A 15 15.13 24.41 23.60
N THR A 16 15.44 24.49 22.31
CA THR A 16 15.16 23.42 21.32
C THR A 16 16.27 22.38 21.28
N THR A 17 16.96 22.13 22.40
CA THR A 17 17.93 21.02 22.48
C THR A 17 17.20 19.69 22.24
N VAL A 18 17.34 19.18 21.02
CA VAL A 18 16.90 17.86 20.60
C VAL A 18 17.51 16.84 21.57
N CYS A 19 16.67 16.03 22.23
CA CYS A 19 17.13 14.98 23.15
C CYS A 19 18.18 14.08 22.46
N ALA A 20 19.45 14.19 22.88
CA ALA A 20 20.57 13.42 22.34
C ALA A 20 20.42 11.89 22.48
N ASN A 21 19.48 11.44 23.32
CA ASN A 21 19.19 10.03 23.59
C ASN A 21 18.13 9.41 22.66
N ALA A 22 17.59 10.16 21.70
CA ALA A 22 16.66 9.62 20.73
C ALA A 22 17.37 8.64 19.78
N ARG A 23 16.79 7.46 19.58
CA ARG A 23 17.30 6.47 18.62
C ARG A 23 17.33 7.10 17.22
N GLN A 24 18.52 7.12 16.61
CA GLN A 24 18.71 7.61 15.26
C GLN A 24 18.59 6.48 14.23
N TYR A 25 17.80 6.70 13.18
CA TYR A 25 17.65 5.76 12.04
C TYR A 25 18.60 6.10 10.89
N LYS A 26 19.85 6.44 11.20
CA LYS A 26 20.84 6.96 10.23
C LYS A 26 21.03 6.04 9.02
N SER A 27 21.08 4.72 9.24
CA SER A 27 21.22 3.71 8.17
C SER A 27 20.00 3.58 7.25
N VAL A 28 18.85 4.12 7.67
CA VAL A 28 17.59 4.12 6.92
C VAL A 28 17.40 5.46 6.22
N VAL A 29 17.54 6.56 6.97
CA VAL A 29 17.27 7.92 6.48
C VAL A 29 18.32 8.38 5.48
N ASN A 30 19.58 7.96 5.61
CA ASN A 30 20.65 8.38 4.69
C ASN A 30 20.61 7.63 3.34
N ARG A 31 19.59 6.81 3.07
CA ARG A 31 19.47 6.10 1.79
C ARG A 31 18.96 7.07 0.74
N GLN A 32 19.77 7.30 -0.28
CA GLN A 32 19.35 8.08 -1.44
C GLN A 32 18.62 7.18 -2.43
N LEU A 33 17.41 7.58 -2.80
CA LEU A 33 16.64 6.95 -3.87
C LEU A 33 16.71 7.82 -5.12
N LYS A 34 16.73 7.17 -6.28
CA LYS A 34 16.58 7.88 -7.54
C LYS A 34 15.15 8.38 -7.63
N GLU A 35 14.98 9.68 -7.79
CA GLU A 35 13.67 10.28 -8.00
C GLU A 35 13.05 9.77 -9.31
N LYS A 36 11.76 9.42 -9.24
CA LYS A 36 11.02 8.98 -10.42
C LYS A 36 10.51 10.19 -11.18
N LYS A 37 10.64 10.13 -12.50
CA LYS A 37 10.00 11.10 -13.39
C LYS A 37 8.49 10.89 -13.32
N ASP A 38 7.75 11.97 -13.09
CA ASP A 38 6.29 11.97 -13.20
C ASP A 38 5.92 11.94 -14.69
N LEU A 39 5.46 10.79 -15.18
CA LEU A 39 5.08 10.58 -16.58
C LEU A 39 3.55 10.63 -16.69
N LYS A 40 3.02 11.59 -17.44
CA LYS A 40 1.59 11.77 -17.63
C LYS A 40 1.11 11.05 -18.89
N VAL A 41 -0.19 10.77 -18.93
CA VAL A 41 -0.83 10.18 -20.12
C VAL A 41 -0.75 11.19 -21.26
N GLY A 42 -0.18 10.78 -22.40
CA GLY A 42 0.00 11.63 -23.57
C GLY A 42 1.43 12.14 -23.77
N ASP A 43 2.29 12.06 -22.75
CA ASP A 43 3.71 12.42 -22.91
C ASP A 43 4.41 11.46 -23.90
N PRO A 44 5.36 11.96 -24.71
CA PRO A 44 6.14 11.10 -25.57
C PRO A 44 6.93 10.09 -24.75
N ARG A 45 6.90 8.81 -25.16
CA ARG A 45 7.64 7.75 -24.48
C ARG A 45 9.15 8.09 -24.51
N PRO A 46 9.83 8.18 -23.35
CA PRO A 46 11.26 8.49 -23.33
C PRO A 46 12.06 7.38 -24.02
N PHE A 47 13.01 7.77 -24.86
CA PHE A 47 13.81 6.83 -25.66
C PHE A 47 14.49 5.74 -24.83
N LYS A 48 15.05 6.09 -23.67
CA LYS A 48 15.78 5.15 -22.78
C LYS A 48 14.91 4.58 -21.63
N LEU A 49 13.58 4.63 -21.75
CA LEU A 49 12.70 4.10 -20.72
C LEU A 49 12.51 2.59 -20.88
N TRP A 50 13.21 1.84 -20.02
CA TRP A 50 12.90 0.43 -19.79
C TRP A 50 11.70 0.32 -18.86
N VAL A 51 10.64 -0.33 -19.36
CA VAL A 51 9.41 -0.59 -18.58
C VAL A 51 9.41 -2.07 -18.20
N PRO A 52 9.30 -2.42 -16.90
CA PRO A 52 9.21 -3.81 -16.50
C PRO A 52 7.94 -4.45 -17.07
N LYS A 53 8.01 -5.73 -17.41
CA LYS A 53 6.86 -6.48 -17.94
C LYS A 53 5.72 -6.59 -16.91
N GLU A 54 6.10 -6.75 -15.64
CA GLU A 54 5.15 -6.88 -14.53
C GLU A 54 5.17 -5.62 -13.68
N ILE A 55 3.98 -5.18 -13.27
CA ILE A 55 3.80 -4.07 -12.35
C ILE A 55 4.03 -4.58 -10.92
N SER A 56 4.76 -3.82 -10.10
CA SER A 56 4.94 -4.16 -8.69
C SER A 56 3.59 -4.18 -7.97
N LYS A 57 3.27 -5.31 -7.32
CA LYS A 57 2.07 -5.47 -6.48
C LYS A 57 2.04 -4.48 -5.29
N TYR A 58 3.22 -4.11 -4.79
CA TYR A 58 3.36 -3.32 -3.56
C TYR A 58 3.75 -1.87 -3.89
N PRO A 59 3.27 -0.89 -3.08
CA PRO A 59 3.73 0.47 -3.16
C PRO A 59 5.22 0.57 -2.82
N GLU A 60 5.87 1.59 -3.34
CA GLU A 60 7.28 1.82 -3.05
C GLU A 60 7.48 2.24 -1.60
N TYR A 61 8.53 1.69 -0.99
CA TYR A 61 8.88 2.04 0.37
C TYR A 61 9.68 3.36 0.37
N PRO A 62 9.31 4.37 1.17
CA PRO A 62 9.94 5.70 1.12
C PRO A 62 11.46 5.70 1.31
N TYR A 63 12.00 4.74 2.06
CA TYR A 63 13.45 4.65 2.33
C TYR A 63 14.15 3.57 1.49
N GLY A 64 13.43 2.85 0.64
CA GLY A 64 13.98 1.80 -0.22
C GLY A 64 14.63 0.63 0.50
N GLU A 65 15.34 -0.18 -0.28
CA GLU A 65 16.03 -1.38 0.21
C GLU A 65 17.25 -1.02 1.09
N ALA A 66 17.60 -1.90 2.02
CA ALA A 66 18.76 -1.74 2.88
C ALA A 66 20.07 -1.94 2.09
N ARG A 67 20.90 -0.90 2.02
CA ARG A 67 22.23 -0.98 1.41
C ARG A 67 23.21 -1.81 2.26
N ILE A 68 23.11 -1.66 3.58
CA ILE A 68 23.90 -2.41 4.56
C ILE A 68 23.00 -3.43 5.26
N PHE A 69 23.59 -4.56 5.66
CA PHE A 69 22.88 -5.63 6.36
C PHE A 69 21.57 -6.06 5.65
N LYS A 70 21.65 -6.37 4.33
CA LYS A 70 20.54 -6.80 3.46
C LYS A 70 19.64 -7.90 4.06
N ARG A 71 20.16 -8.66 5.02
CA ARG A 71 19.41 -9.62 5.82
C ARG A 71 18.19 -8.99 6.51
N SER A 72 18.25 -7.70 6.87
CA SER A 72 17.15 -6.99 7.54
C SER A 72 15.90 -6.88 6.67
N ASP A 73 16.04 -6.80 5.35
CA ASP A 73 14.90 -6.62 4.45
C ASP A 73 14.00 -7.86 4.33
N LYS A 74 14.46 -9.01 4.85
CA LYS A 74 13.72 -10.29 4.82
C LYS A 74 12.85 -10.51 6.07
N GLY A 75 12.76 -9.55 6.98
CA GLY A 75 12.04 -9.70 8.25
C GLY A 75 11.84 -8.39 8.99
N LEU A 76 11.43 -8.45 10.26
CA LEU A 76 11.20 -7.27 11.09
C LEU A 76 12.36 -7.05 12.08
N TYR A 77 13.26 -6.14 11.73
CA TYR A 77 14.47 -5.89 12.52
C TYR A 77 14.39 -4.66 13.43
N GLY A 78 13.34 -3.83 13.30
CA GLY A 78 13.12 -2.69 14.19
C GLY A 78 14.23 -1.65 14.07
N GLY A 79 14.71 -1.42 12.85
CA GLY A 79 15.85 -0.53 12.57
C GLY A 79 17.21 -1.00 13.13
N GLN A 80 17.30 -2.20 13.71
CA GLN A 80 18.57 -2.73 14.22
C GLN A 80 19.42 -3.27 13.06
N VAL A 81 20.67 -2.83 13.02
CA VAL A 81 21.68 -3.28 12.06
C VAL A 81 22.84 -3.94 12.80
N ILE A 82 23.70 -4.63 12.06
CA ILE A 82 24.98 -5.11 12.59
C ILE A 82 25.85 -3.92 13.02
N ALA A 83 26.42 -4.00 14.23
CA ALA A 83 27.43 -3.04 14.69
C ALA A 83 28.82 -3.64 14.56
N PHE A 84 29.81 -2.81 14.29
CA PHE A 84 31.22 -3.20 14.21
C PHE A 84 32.04 -2.38 15.21
N GLY A 85 33.08 -2.98 15.76
CA GLY A 85 33.97 -2.33 16.71
C GLY A 85 35.16 -3.22 17.05
N ASN A 86 35.76 -2.99 18.20
CA ASN A 86 36.96 -3.70 18.63
C ASN A 86 36.71 -4.47 19.94
N LYS A 87 37.29 -5.66 20.06
CA LYS A 87 37.65 -6.27 21.34
C LYS A 87 38.95 -5.60 21.77
N VAL A 88 39.00 -5.08 22.99
CA VAL A 88 40.19 -4.43 23.55
C VAL A 88 40.70 -5.34 24.66
N SER A 89 41.98 -5.73 24.60
CA SER A 89 42.62 -6.47 25.71
C SER A 89 42.93 -5.52 26.87
N GLU A 90 43.28 -6.07 28.02
CA GLU A 90 43.76 -5.31 29.17
C GLU A 90 44.97 -4.43 28.80
N MET A 91 45.88 -4.97 27.99
CA MET A 91 47.04 -4.25 27.42
C MET A 91 46.68 -3.27 26.29
N GLY A 92 45.40 -3.04 25.99
CA GLY A 92 44.97 -2.08 24.96
C GLY A 92 45.02 -2.59 23.51
N ASN A 93 45.37 -3.85 23.26
CA ASN A 93 45.40 -4.41 21.90
C ASN A 93 43.98 -4.51 21.32
N ARG A 94 43.79 -4.03 20.09
CA ARG A 94 42.47 -3.91 19.46
C ARG A 94 42.30 -4.93 18.34
N SER A 95 41.33 -5.84 18.49
CA SER A 95 40.95 -6.80 17.45
C SER A 95 39.54 -6.53 16.94
N ARG A 96 39.30 -6.59 15.63
CA ARG A 96 37.97 -6.32 15.05
C ARG A 96 36.94 -7.35 15.53
N ARG A 97 35.73 -6.89 15.86
CA ARG A 97 34.57 -7.73 16.15
C ARG A 97 33.29 -7.11 15.60
N SER A 98 32.23 -7.90 15.58
CA SER A 98 30.87 -7.45 15.25
C SER A 98 29.88 -7.84 16.34
N TRP A 99 28.75 -7.13 16.38
CA TRP A 99 27.60 -7.44 17.24
C TRP A 99 26.36 -7.56 16.36
N LEU A 100 25.81 -8.77 16.32
CA LEU A 100 24.56 -9.06 15.63
C LEU A 100 23.37 -8.81 16.56
N PRO A 101 22.23 -8.33 16.03
CA PRO A 101 21.01 -8.32 16.82
C PRO A 101 20.54 -9.76 17.10
N ASN A 102 19.86 -9.97 18.22
CA ASN A 102 19.26 -11.26 18.55
C ASN A 102 18.04 -11.52 17.67
N VAL A 103 18.25 -12.26 16.58
CA VAL A 103 17.22 -12.61 15.58
C VAL A 103 16.66 -13.98 15.88
N ILE A 104 15.33 -14.06 15.93
CA ILE A 104 14.56 -15.29 16.14
C ILE A 104 13.57 -15.47 14.99
N THR A 105 13.26 -16.73 14.66
CA THR A 105 12.18 -17.05 13.71
C THR A 105 10.96 -17.46 14.50
N LYS A 106 9.85 -16.74 14.34
CA LYS A 106 8.58 -17.04 15.01
C LYS A 106 7.42 -16.83 14.03
N SER A 107 6.32 -17.53 14.28
CA SER A 107 5.05 -17.35 13.59
C SER A 107 4.14 -16.51 14.47
N LEU A 108 3.54 -15.46 13.92
CA LEU A 108 2.57 -14.61 14.61
C LEU A 108 1.25 -14.62 13.86
N TRP A 109 0.14 -14.59 14.60
CA TRP A 109 -1.20 -14.46 14.01
C TRP A 109 -1.44 -13.03 13.51
N SER A 110 -1.99 -12.91 12.30
CA SER A 110 -2.53 -11.66 11.77
C SER A 110 -4.05 -11.78 11.70
N SER A 111 -4.76 -10.93 12.44
CA SER A 111 -6.23 -10.93 12.46
C SER A 111 -6.82 -10.45 11.15
N SER A 112 -6.17 -9.48 10.49
CA SER A 112 -6.67 -8.92 9.23
C SER A 112 -6.49 -9.89 8.07
N LEU A 113 -5.44 -10.72 8.09
CA LEU A 113 -5.15 -11.71 7.05
C LEU A 113 -5.68 -13.12 7.37
N ASN A 114 -6.22 -13.35 8.58
CA ASN A 114 -6.69 -14.65 9.06
C ASN A 114 -5.68 -15.79 8.87
N LYS A 115 -4.39 -15.53 9.08
CA LYS A 115 -3.32 -16.54 8.94
C LYS A 115 -2.15 -16.31 9.88
N MET A 116 -1.41 -17.38 10.17
CA MET A 116 -0.11 -17.30 10.84
C MET A 116 0.99 -16.92 9.83
N ILE A 117 1.81 -15.94 10.17
CA ILE A 117 2.91 -15.47 9.32
C ILE A 117 4.25 -15.80 10.00
N LYS A 118 5.02 -16.70 9.39
CA LYS A 118 6.37 -17.07 9.82
C LYS A 118 7.38 -16.04 9.29
N MET A 119 8.12 -15.40 10.19
CA MET A 119 9.11 -14.38 9.80
C MET A 119 10.30 -14.34 10.75
N LYS A 120 11.40 -13.74 10.29
CA LYS A 120 12.55 -13.41 11.13
C LYS A 120 12.31 -12.07 11.82
N MET A 121 12.49 -12.02 13.13
CA MET A 121 12.31 -10.80 13.91
C MET A 121 13.41 -10.67 14.94
N THR A 122 13.71 -9.46 15.38
CA THR A 122 14.56 -9.29 16.55
C THR A 122 13.76 -9.49 17.83
N ALA A 123 14.40 -9.97 18.90
CA ALA A 123 13.73 -10.14 20.21
C ALA A 123 13.11 -8.83 20.72
N ARG A 124 13.71 -7.67 20.39
CA ARG A 124 13.16 -6.34 20.69
C ARG A 124 11.84 -6.09 19.96
N VAL A 125 11.77 -6.44 18.68
CA VAL A 125 10.55 -6.29 17.88
C VAL A 125 9.44 -7.21 18.40
N LEU A 126 9.78 -8.44 18.77
CA LEU A 126 8.80 -9.34 19.38
C LEU A 126 8.18 -8.73 20.65
N ARG A 127 8.99 -8.12 21.52
CA ARG A 127 8.49 -7.41 22.72
C ARG A 127 7.61 -6.20 22.37
N THR A 128 7.92 -5.47 21.29
CA THR A 128 7.06 -4.34 20.87
C THR A 128 5.74 -4.81 20.29
N ILE A 129 5.74 -5.94 19.58
CA ILE A 129 4.50 -6.54 19.04
C ILE A 129 3.60 -6.99 20.18
N THR A 130 4.15 -7.65 21.21
CA THR A 130 3.35 -8.05 22.39
C THR A 130 2.84 -6.84 23.14
N LYS A 131 3.65 -5.79 23.31
CA LYS A 131 3.24 -4.53 23.94
C LYS A 131 2.10 -3.82 23.20
N GLU A 132 2.08 -3.90 21.87
CA GLU A 132 1.06 -3.27 21.02
C GLU A 132 -0.17 -4.16 20.79
N GLY A 133 -0.18 -5.37 21.37
CA GLY A 133 -1.33 -6.26 21.33
C GLY A 133 -1.53 -6.99 20.00
N GLY A 134 -0.49 -7.16 19.19
CA GLY A 134 -0.57 -7.94 17.95
C GLY A 134 0.30 -7.42 16.82
N LEU A 135 0.50 -8.29 15.81
CA LEU A 135 1.32 -7.99 14.63
C LEU A 135 0.72 -6.84 13.81
N ASP A 136 -0.58 -6.87 13.59
CA ASP A 136 -1.24 -5.88 12.72
C ASP A 136 -1.14 -4.47 13.29
N ASN A 137 -1.35 -4.32 14.60
CA ASN A 137 -1.21 -3.04 15.32
C ASN A 137 0.22 -2.50 15.20
N TYR A 138 1.22 -3.39 15.23
CA TYR A 138 2.61 -3.01 15.01
C TYR A 138 2.85 -2.48 13.60
N LEU A 139 2.23 -3.09 12.58
CA LEU A 139 2.45 -2.69 11.19
C LEU A 139 1.70 -1.40 10.82
N THR A 140 0.46 -1.24 11.31
CA THR A 140 -0.41 -0.13 10.95
C THR A 140 -0.16 1.14 11.78
N LYS A 141 0.76 1.11 12.75
CA LYS A 141 1.10 2.29 13.54
C LYS A 141 1.65 3.41 12.65
N GLU A 142 1.04 4.57 12.76
CA GLU A 142 1.24 5.69 11.83
C GLU A 142 2.57 6.43 12.02
N LYS A 143 3.13 6.42 13.23
CA LYS A 143 4.36 7.16 13.57
C LYS A 143 5.49 6.92 12.56
N GLU A 144 6.15 7.99 12.11
CA GLU A 144 7.28 7.90 11.17
C GLU A 144 8.39 6.95 11.63
N ALA A 145 8.69 6.95 12.92
CA ALA A 145 9.69 6.06 13.50
C ALA A 145 9.37 4.59 13.23
N ARG A 146 8.07 4.22 13.25
CA ARG A 146 7.64 2.87 12.89
C ARG A 146 7.92 2.60 11.41
N ILE A 147 7.57 3.54 10.53
CA ILE A 147 7.82 3.40 9.09
C ILE A 147 9.30 3.10 8.84
N LYS A 148 10.21 3.88 9.45
CA LYS A 148 11.67 3.69 9.37
C LYS A 148 12.12 2.31 9.88
N GLU A 149 11.44 1.75 10.89
CA GLU A 149 11.77 0.46 11.53
C GLU A 149 11.26 -0.79 10.79
N LEU A 150 10.24 -0.66 9.92
CA LEU A 150 9.57 -1.79 9.26
C LEU A 150 10.47 -2.53 8.27
N GLY A 151 11.30 -1.80 7.53
CA GLY A 151 12.05 -2.35 6.39
C GLY A 151 11.13 -2.76 5.23
N LEU A 152 11.72 -3.34 4.19
CA LEU A 152 10.99 -3.66 2.95
C LEU A 152 9.92 -4.73 3.16
N PHE A 153 10.25 -5.83 3.85
CA PHE A 153 9.30 -6.89 4.20
C PHE A 153 8.15 -6.36 5.06
N GLY A 154 8.44 -5.57 6.09
CA GLY A 154 7.42 -4.99 6.96
C GLY A 154 6.51 -4.01 6.22
N TRP A 155 7.05 -3.24 5.26
CA TRP A 155 6.25 -2.34 4.41
C TRP A 155 5.27 -3.11 3.51
N ARG A 156 5.72 -4.20 2.88
CA ARG A 156 4.85 -5.08 2.08
C ARG A 156 3.73 -5.69 2.95
N LEU A 157 4.08 -6.18 4.14
CA LEU A 157 3.10 -6.77 5.06
C LEU A 157 2.09 -5.71 5.55
N ARG A 158 2.57 -4.50 5.88
CA ARG A 158 1.69 -3.36 6.22
C ARG A 158 0.68 -3.09 5.11
N TYR A 159 1.12 -3.07 3.85
CA TYR A 159 0.22 -2.89 2.72
C TYR A 159 -0.83 -4.00 2.63
N GLU A 160 -0.43 -5.27 2.77
CA GLU A 160 -1.39 -6.39 2.76
C GLU A 160 -2.43 -6.28 3.88
N VAL A 161 -2.01 -5.92 5.09
CA VAL A 161 -2.92 -5.73 6.23
C VAL A 161 -3.88 -4.57 6.00
N LEU A 162 -3.37 -3.42 5.53
CA LEU A 162 -4.21 -2.25 5.25
C LEU A 162 -5.19 -2.53 4.11
N LYS A 163 -4.74 -3.22 3.05
CA LYS A 163 -5.59 -3.63 1.93
C LYS A 163 -6.69 -4.57 2.39
N ALA A 164 -6.37 -5.58 3.20
CA ALA A 164 -7.36 -6.49 3.74
C ALA A 164 -8.38 -5.77 4.65
N ARG A 165 -7.93 -4.80 5.45
CA ARG A 165 -8.83 -3.95 6.26
C ARG A 165 -9.73 -3.07 5.39
N GLU A 166 -9.18 -2.48 4.32
CA GLU A 166 -9.95 -1.70 3.35
C GLU A 166 -11.00 -2.57 2.65
N GLU A 167 -10.62 -3.77 2.21
CA GLU A 167 -11.51 -4.73 1.57
C GLU A 167 -12.62 -5.22 2.51
N ALA A 168 -12.31 -5.44 3.79
CA ALA A 168 -13.29 -5.80 4.81
C ALA A 168 -14.21 -4.63 5.18
N ALA A 169 -13.71 -3.40 5.17
CA ALA A 169 -14.49 -2.20 5.46
C ALA A 169 -15.35 -1.74 4.27
N ARG A 170 -14.95 -2.10 3.04
CA ARG A 170 -15.69 -1.73 1.83
C ARG A 170 -17.06 -2.43 1.84
N PRO A 171 -18.17 -1.69 1.71
CA PRO A 171 -19.48 -2.30 1.61
C PRO A 171 -19.56 -3.18 0.35
N PRO A 172 -20.41 -4.23 0.35
CA PRO A 172 -20.65 -5.01 -0.85
C PRO A 172 -21.11 -4.09 -1.99
N ALA A 173 -20.64 -4.34 -3.21
CA ALA A 173 -21.03 -3.58 -4.40
C ALA A 173 -22.47 -3.86 -4.88
N TYR A 174 -23.28 -4.49 -4.03
CA TYR A 174 -24.67 -4.85 -4.30
C TYR A 174 -25.51 -4.60 -3.06
N GLU A 175 -26.76 -4.28 -3.28
CA GLU A 175 -27.80 -4.21 -2.26
C GLU A 175 -28.63 -5.49 -2.33
N ILE A 176 -29.16 -5.92 -1.19
CA ILE A 176 -30.08 -7.07 -1.14
C ILE A 176 -31.49 -6.48 -1.11
N VAL A 177 -32.20 -6.58 -2.23
CA VAL A 177 -33.59 -6.14 -2.38
C VAL A 177 -34.43 -7.39 -2.57
N ASP A 178 -35.39 -7.63 -1.67
CA ASP A 178 -36.29 -8.78 -1.71
C ASP A 178 -35.55 -10.14 -1.76
N GLY A 179 -34.39 -10.23 -1.08
CA GLY A 179 -33.55 -11.43 -1.08
C GLY A 179 -32.67 -11.60 -2.34
N VAL A 180 -32.77 -10.71 -3.32
CA VAL A 180 -31.99 -10.74 -4.57
C VAL A 180 -30.87 -9.70 -4.51
N LYS A 181 -29.68 -10.08 -5.00
CA LYS A 181 -28.54 -9.17 -5.12
C LYS A 181 -28.76 -8.23 -6.30
N VAL A 182 -28.81 -6.94 -6.03
CA VAL A 182 -28.96 -5.89 -7.04
C VAL A 182 -27.71 -5.02 -7.03
N TYR A 183 -26.98 -5.00 -8.14
CA TYR A 183 -25.72 -4.26 -8.28
C TYR A 183 -25.91 -2.81 -8.70
N TYR A 184 -27.04 -2.50 -9.34
CA TYR A 184 -27.37 -1.16 -9.82
C TYR A 184 -28.87 -1.08 -10.13
N GLN A 185 -29.47 0.08 -9.87
CA GLN A 185 -30.84 0.40 -10.25
C GLN A 185 -30.80 1.63 -11.15
N GLY A 186 -31.50 1.59 -12.27
CA GLY A 186 -31.56 2.73 -13.18
C GLY A 186 -32.54 2.49 -14.32
N GLU A 187 -32.36 3.23 -15.40
CA GLU A 187 -33.21 3.14 -16.59
C GLU A 187 -32.42 2.58 -17.76
N TYR A 188 -33.08 1.77 -18.59
CA TYR A 188 -32.55 1.24 -19.83
C TYR A 188 -33.69 1.20 -20.86
N GLN A 189 -33.51 1.85 -21.99
CA GLN A 189 -34.54 1.99 -23.04
C GLN A 189 -35.88 2.52 -22.49
N GLY A 190 -35.83 3.45 -21.53
CA GLY A 190 -37.01 4.04 -20.89
C GLY A 190 -37.73 3.13 -19.88
N LYS A 191 -37.24 1.92 -19.64
CA LYS A 191 -37.77 1.01 -18.61
C LYS A 191 -36.89 1.05 -17.36
N LYS A 192 -37.51 0.98 -16.18
CA LYS A 192 -36.78 0.87 -14.91
C LYS A 192 -36.25 -0.56 -14.74
N ILE A 193 -34.93 -0.68 -14.64
CA ILE A 193 -34.23 -1.94 -14.57
C ILE A 193 -33.42 -2.05 -13.28
N LYS A 194 -33.52 -3.21 -12.63
CA LYS A 194 -32.64 -3.65 -11.54
C LYS A 194 -31.63 -4.65 -12.08
N LEU A 195 -30.33 -4.31 -12.04
CA LEU A 195 -29.26 -5.20 -12.47
C LEU A 195 -28.97 -6.25 -11.40
N ILE A 196 -29.28 -7.52 -11.70
CA ILE A 196 -29.04 -8.66 -10.80
C ILE A 196 -27.57 -9.07 -10.82
N SER A 197 -26.85 -8.75 -11.90
CA SER A 197 -25.45 -9.11 -12.05
C SER A 197 -24.53 -7.91 -12.15
N GLY A 198 -23.29 -8.09 -11.67
CA GLY A 198 -22.30 -7.03 -11.63
C GLY A 198 -21.67 -6.71 -12.98
N LYS A 199 -20.87 -5.63 -12.99
CA LYS A 199 -20.16 -5.08 -14.16
C LYS A 199 -19.49 -6.13 -15.06
N ARG A 200 -18.85 -7.16 -14.48
CA ARG A 200 -18.15 -8.21 -15.25
C ARG A 200 -19.09 -9.00 -16.16
N ARG A 201 -20.28 -9.38 -15.68
CA ARG A 201 -21.25 -10.16 -16.48
C ARG A 201 -21.91 -9.26 -17.52
N LEU A 202 -22.24 -8.04 -17.15
CA LEU A 202 -22.77 -7.03 -18.08
C LEU A 202 -21.82 -6.78 -19.26
N LEU A 203 -20.52 -6.63 -19.01
CA LEU A 203 -19.51 -6.52 -20.07
C LEU A 203 -19.40 -7.76 -20.96
N ARG A 204 -19.68 -8.95 -20.42
CA ARG A 204 -19.69 -10.19 -21.19
C ARG A 204 -20.85 -10.25 -22.16
N GLU A 205 -22.04 -9.76 -21.78
CA GLU A 205 -23.19 -9.68 -22.68
C GLU A 205 -23.03 -8.55 -23.72
N LEU A 206 -22.38 -7.44 -23.37
CA LEU A 206 -22.08 -6.36 -24.32
C LEU A 206 -21.04 -6.77 -25.38
N PHE A 207 -20.12 -7.67 -25.03
CA PHE A 207 -18.96 -7.98 -25.88
C PHE A 207 -19.30 -8.57 -27.26
N PRO A 208 -20.22 -9.56 -27.41
CA PRO A 208 -20.61 -10.08 -28.73
C PRO A 208 -21.11 -8.99 -29.67
N ALA A 209 -22.01 -8.13 -29.20
CA ALA A 209 -22.54 -7.03 -29.98
C ALA A 209 -21.44 -6.01 -30.33
N ALA A 210 -20.58 -5.66 -29.37
CA ALA A 210 -19.45 -4.77 -29.62
C ALA A 210 -18.46 -5.35 -30.64
N LYS A 211 -18.23 -6.67 -30.61
CA LYS A 211 -17.36 -7.38 -31.55
C LYS A 211 -17.94 -7.37 -32.97
N GLN A 212 -19.24 -7.60 -33.13
CA GLN A 212 -19.91 -7.58 -34.44
C GLN A 212 -19.90 -6.18 -35.09
N ASN A 213 -20.00 -5.13 -34.28
CA ASN A 213 -20.01 -3.75 -34.76
C ASN A 213 -18.61 -3.13 -34.94
N THR A 214 -17.54 -3.84 -34.55
CA THR A 214 -16.17 -3.36 -34.68
C THR A 214 -15.54 -3.99 -35.93
N THR A 215 -14.95 -3.16 -36.79
CA THR A 215 -14.15 -3.65 -37.92
C THR A 215 -12.87 -4.33 -37.41
N GLY A 216 -12.71 -5.63 -37.69
CA GLY A 216 -11.53 -6.42 -37.31
C GLY A 216 -11.71 -7.30 -36.06
N GLU A 217 -10.66 -8.01 -35.66
CA GLU A 217 -10.71 -8.93 -34.53
C GLU A 217 -10.59 -8.21 -33.18
N LEU A 218 -11.72 -8.03 -32.49
CA LEU A 218 -11.73 -7.50 -31.13
C LEU A 218 -11.55 -8.62 -30.08
N SER A 219 -10.47 -8.54 -29.29
CA SER A 219 -10.26 -9.43 -28.14
C SER A 219 -10.98 -8.93 -26.89
N PHE A 220 -11.43 -9.86 -26.03
CA PHE A 220 -12.12 -9.50 -24.77
C PHE A 220 -11.21 -8.71 -23.82
N ALA A 221 -9.90 -8.97 -23.86
CA ALA A 221 -8.92 -8.21 -23.08
C ALA A 221 -8.85 -6.75 -23.52
N ALA A 222 -8.71 -6.49 -24.83
CA ALA A 222 -8.68 -5.13 -25.38
C ALA A 222 -10.00 -4.39 -25.11
N PHE A 223 -11.13 -5.10 -25.21
CA PHE A 223 -12.45 -4.58 -24.84
C PHE A 223 -12.51 -4.19 -23.36
N ASN A 224 -12.13 -5.08 -22.44
CA ASN A 224 -12.16 -4.80 -21.00
C ASN A 224 -11.30 -3.58 -20.61
N THR A 225 -10.16 -3.37 -21.27
CA THR A 225 -9.32 -2.18 -21.04
C THR A 225 -10.07 -0.89 -21.35
N LYS A 226 -10.86 -0.84 -22.44
CA LYS A 226 -11.68 0.35 -22.80
C LYS A 226 -12.77 0.65 -21.77
N PHE A 227 -13.30 -0.39 -21.11
CA PHE A 227 -14.40 -0.26 -20.14
C PHE A 227 -13.92 -0.31 -18.67
N ALA A 228 -12.61 -0.37 -18.42
CA ALA A 228 -12.05 -0.52 -17.07
C ALA A 228 -12.51 0.60 -16.13
N ASN A 229 -12.40 1.85 -16.58
CA ASN A 229 -12.73 3.04 -15.79
C ASN A 229 -14.18 3.53 -15.96
N LYS A 230 -14.94 2.97 -16.91
CA LYS A 230 -16.33 3.38 -17.17
C LYS A 230 -17.27 2.93 -16.05
N SER A 231 -18.20 3.80 -15.67
CA SER A 231 -19.23 3.51 -14.66
C SER A 231 -20.33 2.60 -15.24
N ILE A 232 -21.10 1.91 -14.39
CA ILE A 232 -22.23 1.08 -14.85
C ILE A 232 -23.21 1.84 -15.76
N PRO A 233 -23.65 3.09 -15.44
CA PRO A 233 -24.55 3.82 -16.34
C PRO A 233 -23.92 4.14 -17.71
N GLU A 234 -22.63 4.44 -17.77
CA GLU A 234 -21.95 4.62 -19.06
C GLU A 234 -21.92 3.34 -19.89
N ILE A 235 -21.81 2.18 -19.25
CA ILE A 235 -21.84 0.90 -19.97
C ILE A 235 -23.27 0.60 -20.45
N LEU A 236 -24.30 0.92 -19.65
CA LEU A 236 -25.69 0.78 -20.07
C LEU A 236 -26.01 1.62 -21.31
N LYS A 237 -25.51 2.88 -21.38
CA LYS A 237 -25.64 3.71 -22.59
C LYS A 237 -25.03 3.06 -23.84
N GLU A 238 -23.92 2.35 -23.67
CA GLU A 238 -23.29 1.59 -24.77
C GLU A 238 -24.08 0.34 -25.14
N CYS A 239 -24.70 -0.33 -24.16
CA CYS A 239 -25.66 -1.41 -24.41
C CYS A 239 -26.91 -0.91 -25.14
N GLU A 240 -27.39 0.31 -24.85
CA GLU A 240 -28.53 0.93 -25.55
C GLU A 240 -28.16 1.23 -27.01
N ARG A 241 -26.99 1.85 -27.22
CA ARG A 241 -26.47 2.17 -28.55
C ARG A 241 -26.39 0.94 -29.46
N LEU A 242 -26.02 -0.21 -28.89
CA LEU A 242 -25.87 -1.47 -29.61
C LEU A 242 -27.11 -2.39 -29.51
N GLN A 243 -28.18 -1.93 -28.87
CA GLN A 243 -29.44 -2.68 -28.68
C GLN A 243 -29.25 -4.09 -28.11
N VAL A 244 -28.41 -4.23 -27.08
CA VAL A 244 -28.10 -5.51 -26.44
C VAL A 244 -29.27 -5.95 -25.54
N ASP A 245 -29.72 -7.20 -25.67
CA ASP A 245 -30.71 -7.77 -24.74
C ASP A 245 -30.08 -8.00 -23.35
N LEU A 246 -30.68 -7.40 -22.32
CA LEU A 246 -30.24 -7.48 -20.92
C LEU A 246 -31.16 -8.37 -20.06
N SER A 247 -32.09 -9.12 -20.67
CA SER A 247 -33.01 -10.04 -19.98
C SER A 247 -32.28 -11.02 -19.03
N ALA A 248 -31.12 -11.54 -19.44
CA ALA A 248 -30.35 -12.51 -18.66
C ALA A 248 -29.59 -11.90 -17.46
N VAL A 249 -29.48 -10.58 -17.39
CA VAL A 249 -28.61 -9.82 -16.45
C VAL A 249 -29.45 -8.99 -15.49
N SER A 250 -30.72 -8.78 -15.81
CA SER A 250 -31.55 -7.75 -15.20
C SER A 250 -32.99 -8.17 -14.99
N SER A 251 -33.66 -7.53 -14.02
CA SER A 251 -35.10 -7.64 -13.82
C SER A 251 -35.75 -6.30 -14.12
N THR A 252 -36.78 -6.34 -14.96
CA THR A 252 -37.60 -5.17 -15.27
C THR A 252 -38.58 -4.96 -14.12
N THR A 253 -38.59 -3.76 -13.56
CA THR A 253 -39.65 -3.35 -12.64
C THR A 253 -40.75 -2.70 -13.48
N ALA A 254 -42.00 -3.11 -13.25
CA ALA A 254 -43.17 -2.51 -13.90
C ALA A 254 -43.32 -1.03 -13.56
#